data_AF-A0A7S0LP17-F1
#
_entry.id   AF-A0A7S0LP17-F1
#
_cell.length_a   1.000
_cell.length_b   1.000
_cell.length_c   1.000
_cell.angle_alpha   90.00
_cell.angle_beta   90.00
_cell.angle_gamma   90.00
#
_symmetry.space_group_name_H-M   'P 1'
#
loop_
_entity.id
_entity.type
_entity.pdbx_description
1 polymer ?
#
loop_
_entity_poly.entity_id
_entity_poly.type
_entity_poly.pdbx_seq_one_letter_code
_entity_poly.pdbx_strand_id
1 'polypeptide(L)'
;GSSVASGGETLHAFSFSGKEGGMVVAVVNWDDDVNRTQAVAVKGCGHEAADMYELTPAGPIHDGGSDLDNIIANSVGIAVNGQDLHVDSDGLVPAGLLVPKAVPCRRGEAQFSLAGLTAAFVVL
;
A
#
# COMPACT_ATOMS: atom_id res chain seq x y z
N GLY A 1 18.89 11.58 4.24
CA GLY A 1 17.89 11.89 3.20
C GLY A 1 17.49 10.58 2.57
N SER A 2 16.22 10.20 2.71
CA SER A 2 15.70 8.95 2.14
C SER A 2 15.25 9.22 0.71
N SER A 3 15.83 8.52 -0.26
CA SER A 3 15.41 8.57 -1.67
C SER A 3 14.62 7.30 -2.01
N VAL A 4 13.49 7.48 -2.70
CA VAL A 4 12.72 6.40 -3.30
C VAL A 4 13.09 6.33 -4.78
N ALA A 5 13.52 5.16 -5.25
CA ALA A 5 13.77 4.92 -6.67
C ALA A 5 12.43 4.57 -7.34
N SER A 6 11.92 5.46 -8.21
CA SER A 6 10.78 5.18 -9.08
C SER A 6 11.22 4.21 -10.17
N GLY A 7 10.73 2.97 -10.11
CA GLY A 7 10.58 2.14 -11.30
C GLY A 7 9.18 2.36 -11.83
N GLY A 8 9.02 2.67 -13.13
CA GLY A 8 7.72 2.85 -13.78
C GLY A 8 7.08 4.23 -13.58
N GLU A 9 6.48 4.76 -14.65
CA GLU A 9 5.73 6.04 -14.67
C GLU A 9 4.52 6.06 -13.70
N THR A 10 4.18 4.91 -13.12
CA THR A 10 2.98 4.67 -12.31
C THR A 10 3.25 4.52 -10.81
N LEU A 11 4.52 4.42 -10.38
CA LEU A 11 4.87 4.36 -8.95
C LEU A 11 5.11 5.76 -8.39
N HIS A 12 4.33 6.12 -7.38
CA HIS A 12 4.47 7.37 -6.65
C HIS A 12 4.78 7.08 -5.19
N ALA A 13 5.64 7.91 -4.59
CA ALA A 13 5.97 7.77 -3.19
C ALA A 13 6.02 9.12 -2.47
N PHE A 14 5.56 9.12 -1.22
CA PHE A 14 5.47 10.30 -0.36
C PHE A 14 6.03 9.92 1.01
N SER A 15 6.90 10.76 1.57
CA SER A 15 7.44 10.55 2.90
C SER A 15 6.90 11.59 3.88
N PHE A 16 6.62 11.13 5.09
CA PHE A 16 6.09 11.91 6.19
C PHE A 16 6.97 11.69 7.41
N SER A 17 7.22 12.75 8.17
CA SER A 17 7.80 12.64 9.50
C SER A 17 6.68 12.63 10.53
N GLY A 18 6.59 11.55 11.30
CA GLY A 18 5.66 11.45 12.42
C GLY A 18 6.03 12.41 13.54
N LYS A 19 5.05 12.76 14.39
CA LYS A 19 5.28 13.65 15.55
C LYS A 19 6.34 13.14 16.52
N GLU A 20 6.57 11.83 16.57
CA GLU A 20 7.51 11.17 17.48
C GLU A 20 8.85 10.78 16.80
N GLY A 21 9.11 11.29 15.59
CA GLY A 21 10.38 11.07 14.90
C GLY A 21 10.46 9.81 14.03
N GLY A 22 9.42 8.98 14.00
CA GLY A 22 9.28 7.88 13.03
C GLY A 22 9.06 8.40 11.61
N MET A 23 9.54 7.67 10.60
CA MET A 23 9.32 8.01 9.19
C MET A 23 8.23 7.10 8.62
N VAL A 24 7.24 7.70 7.95
CA VAL A 24 6.23 6.94 7.20
C VAL A 24 6.44 7.21 5.72
N VAL A 25 6.51 6.16 4.91
CA VAL A 25 6.56 6.24 3.45
C VAL A 25 5.30 5.62 2.88
N ALA A 26 4.49 6.45 2.22
CA ALA A 26 3.39 5.97 1.40
C ALA A 26 3.91 5.69 -0.01
N VAL A 27 3.58 4.53 -0.57
CA VAL A 27 3.90 4.15 -1.94
C VAL A 27 2.60 3.74 -2.63
N VAL A 28 2.33 4.26 -3.81
CA VAL A 28 1.12 3.99 -4.59
C VAL A 28 1.54 3.51 -5.97
N ASN A 29 1.02 2.34 -6.39
CA ASN A 29 1.19 1.82 -7.73
C ASN A 29 -0.11 2.08 -8.52
N TRP A 30 -0.09 3.08 -9.40
CA TRP A 30 -1.21 3.45 -10.27
C TRP A 30 -1.28 2.64 -11.57
N ASP A 31 -0.50 1.56 -11.70
CA ASP A 31 -0.61 0.68 -12.86
C ASP A 31 -2.02 0.08 -12.90
N ASP A 32 -2.70 0.26 -14.03
CA ASP A 32 -4.06 -0.21 -14.28
C ASP A 32 -4.09 -1.73 -14.51
N ASP A 33 -2.96 -2.33 -14.88
CA ASP A 33 -2.76 -3.77 -14.88
C ASP A 33 -2.58 -4.26 -13.44
N VAL A 34 -3.68 -4.70 -12.83
CA VAL A 34 -3.70 -5.25 -11.46
C VAL A 34 -2.80 -6.46 -11.26
N ASN A 35 -2.38 -7.15 -12.33
CA ASN A 35 -1.44 -8.27 -12.24
C ASN A 35 0.00 -7.81 -12.34
N ARG A 36 0.26 -6.58 -12.82
CA ARG A 36 1.61 -6.04 -12.90
C ARG A 36 2.10 -5.66 -11.52
N THR A 37 3.09 -6.40 -11.08
CA THR A 37 3.74 -6.19 -9.79
C THR A 37 5.05 -5.43 -9.96
N GLN A 38 5.24 -4.39 -9.16
CA GLN A 38 6.47 -3.59 -9.14
C GLN A 38 7.23 -3.80 -7.83
N ALA A 39 8.54 -3.96 -7.92
CA ALA A 39 9.40 -4.10 -6.75
C ALA A 39 9.71 -2.72 -6.15
N VAL A 40 9.57 -2.60 -4.83
CA VAL A 40 9.78 -1.37 -4.08
C VAL A 40 10.83 -1.61 -2.99
N ALA A 41 11.76 -0.66 -2.87
CA ALA A 41 12.75 -0.65 -1.80
C ALA A 41 12.68 0.71 -1.08
N VAL A 42 12.34 0.66 0.21
CA VAL A 42 12.30 1.84 1.07
C VAL A 42 13.53 1.84 1.97
N LYS A 43 14.39 2.85 1.79
CA LYS A 43 15.63 3.00 2.57
C LYS A 43 15.37 3.73 3.90
N GLY A 44 16.26 3.50 4.86
CA GLY A 44 16.26 4.20 6.15
C GLY A 44 15.73 3.36 7.30
N CYS A 45 15.59 2.05 7.10
CA CYS A 45 15.17 1.15 8.16
C CYS A 45 16.30 0.98 9.19
N GLY A 46 16.09 1.50 10.41
CA GLY A 46 17.03 1.41 11.53
C GLY A 46 16.88 0.14 12.38
N HIS A 47 15.82 -0.64 12.13
CA HIS A 47 15.45 -1.83 12.88
C HIS A 47 15.51 -3.10 12.00
N GLU A 48 15.24 -4.27 12.60
CA GLU A 48 15.26 -5.56 11.88
C GLU A 48 14.12 -5.71 10.87
N ALA A 49 13.01 -4.99 11.07
CA ALA A 49 11.86 -4.96 10.18
C ALA A 49 11.18 -3.58 10.21
N ALA A 50 10.47 -3.28 9.12
CA ALA A 50 9.56 -2.16 9.01
C ALA A 50 8.11 -2.66 9.10
N ASP A 51 7.23 -1.84 9.64
CA ASP A 51 5.80 -2.13 9.69
C ASP A 51 5.13 -1.66 8.40
N MET A 52 4.38 -2.54 7.74
CA MET A 52 3.69 -2.22 6.49
C MET A 52 2.18 -2.46 6.58
N TYR A 53 1.43 -1.48 6.09
CA TYR A 53 0.00 -1.60 5.83
C TYR A 53 -0.22 -1.53 4.33
N GLU A 54 -0.63 -2.64 3.73
CA GLU A 54 -0.95 -2.71 2.31
C GLU A 54 -2.44 -2.42 2.10
N LEU A 55 -2.75 -1.50 1.19
CA LEU A 55 -4.10 -1.17 0.79
C LEU A 55 -4.34 -1.79 -0.58
N THR A 56 -5.35 -2.64 -0.62
CA THR A 56 -5.86 -3.21 -1.85
C THR A 56 -7.31 -2.79 -2.03
N PRO A 57 -7.83 -2.70 -3.25
CA PRO A 57 -9.26 -2.59 -3.46
C PRO A 57 -9.98 -3.75 -2.77
N ALA A 58 -11.07 -3.46 -2.04
CA ALA A 58 -11.96 -4.48 -1.50
C ALA A 58 -13.13 -4.64 -2.46
N GLY A 59 -13.29 -5.86 -2.96
CA GLY A 59 -14.16 -6.13 -4.09
C GLY A 59 -13.51 -5.74 -5.44
N PRO A 60 -14.21 -6.00 -6.54
CA PRO A 60 -13.64 -5.83 -7.90
C PRO A 60 -13.51 -4.32 -8.34
N ILE A 61 -12.90 -3.93 -9.48
CA ILE A 61 -12.40 -2.54 -9.78
C ILE A 61 -12.72 -1.95 -11.20
N HIS A 62 -13.76 -1.14 -11.45
CA HIS A 62 -14.17 -0.77 -12.84
C HIS A 62 -13.37 0.35 -13.54
N ASP A 63 -13.18 0.24 -14.87
CA ASP A 63 -12.44 1.21 -15.71
C ASP A 63 -13.28 2.32 -16.39
N GLY A 64 -14.61 2.32 -16.22
CA GLY A 64 -15.51 3.39 -16.71
C GLY A 64 -15.83 3.36 -18.21
N GLY A 65 -15.48 2.31 -18.96
CA GLY A 65 -15.87 2.13 -20.36
C GLY A 65 -17.37 1.82 -20.54
N SER A 66 -17.98 2.32 -21.62
CA SER A 66 -19.41 2.13 -21.92
C SER A 66 -19.79 0.71 -22.38
N ASP A 67 -18.81 -0.18 -22.55
CA ASP A 67 -19.03 -1.59 -22.86
C ASP A 67 -19.07 -2.39 -21.56
N LEU A 68 -20.29 -2.76 -21.16
CA LEU A 68 -20.62 -3.57 -19.98
C LEU A 68 -20.06 -5.01 -19.99
N ASP A 69 -19.15 -5.35 -20.92
CA ASP A 69 -18.58 -6.69 -21.09
C ASP A 69 -17.24 -6.89 -20.37
N ASN A 70 -16.60 -5.83 -19.84
CA ASN A 70 -15.47 -5.95 -18.91
C ASN A 70 -15.87 -5.48 -17.51
N ILE A 71 -16.67 -6.32 -16.86
CA ILE A 71 -16.95 -6.19 -15.43
C ILE A 71 -15.64 -6.44 -14.66
N ILE A 72 -14.93 -5.38 -14.30
CA ILE A 72 -14.14 -5.41 -13.08
C ILE A 72 -15.05 -4.82 -11.96
N ALA A 73 -16.06 -5.58 -11.54
CA ALA A 73 -17.14 -5.19 -10.58
C ALA A 73 -16.76 -4.32 -9.34
N ASN A 74 -16.97 -3.01 -9.29
CA ASN A 74 -17.20 -2.20 -8.08
C ASN A 74 -16.31 -2.41 -6.82
N SER A 75 -15.35 -1.50 -6.54
CA SER A 75 -14.67 -1.55 -5.24
C SER A 75 -15.58 -0.83 -4.27
N VAL A 76 -16.42 -1.57 -3.55
CA VAL A 76 -17.30 -1.01 -2.52
C VAL A 76 -16.53 -0.67 -1.24
N GLY A 77 -15.22 -0.92 -1.20
CA GLY A 77 -14.37 -0.57 -0.08
C GLY A 77 -12.88 -0.66 -0.38
N ILE A 78 -12.10 -0.50 0.69
CA ILE A 78 -10.65 -0.69 0.73
C ILE A 78 -10.38 -1.86 1.67
N ALA A 79 -9.46 -2.74 1.34
CA ALA A 79 -8.94 -3.73 2.28
C ALA A 79 -7.57 -3.29 2.79
N VAL A 80 -7.32 -3.48 4.09
CA VAL A 80 -6.02 -3.29 4.70
C VAL A 80 -5.46 -4.66 5.02
N ASN A 81 -4.26 -4.96 4.52
CA ASN A 81 -3.60 -6.25 4.69
C ASN A 81 -4.48 -7.45 4.24
N GLY A 82 -5.35 -7.23 3.25
CA GLY A 82 -6.26 -8.26 2.71
C GLY A 82 -7.56 -8.45 3.51
N GLN A 83 -7.83 -7.61 4.51
CA GLN A 83 -9.09 -7.59 5.25
C GLN A 83 -9.88 -6.34 4.89
N ASP A 84 -11.16 -6.50 4.55
CA ASP A 84 -12.04 -5.37 4.19
C ASP A 84 -12.15 -4.38 5.36
N LEU A 85 -11.89 -3.11 5.08
CA LEU A 85 -12.07 -2.01 6.01
C LEU A 85 -13.55 -1.63 6.03
N HIS A 86 -14.26 -2.15 7.03
CA HIS A 86 -15.57 -1.62 7.41
C HIS A 86 -15.37 -0.66 8.59
N VAL A 87 -15.51 0.64 8.33
CA VAL A 87 -15.59 1.65 9.40
C VAL A 87 -17.07 1.75 9.76
N ASP A 88 -17.41 1.34 10.98
CA ASP A 88 -18.78 1.49 11.45
C ASP A 88 -19.14 2.98 11.68
N SER A 89 -20.41 3.24 11.99
CA SER A 89 -20.90 4.60 12.24
C SER A 89 -20.22 5.30 13.42
N ASP A 90 -19.57 4.55 14.31
CA ASP A 90 -18.87 5.04 15.49
C ASP A 90 -17.38 5.29 15.21
N GLY A 91 -16.92 5.02 13.99
CA GLY A 91 -15.54 5.22 13.57
C GLY A 91 -14.58 4.16 14.10
N LEU A 92 -15.08 3.03 14.59
CA LEU A 92 -14.24 1.96 15.13
C LEU A 92 -13.67 1.12 14.00
N VAL A 93 -12.35 0.92 14.04
CA VAL A 93 -11.63 0.03 13.14
C VAL A 93 -11.36 -1.28 13.87
N PRO A 94 -11.70 -2.44 13.28
CA PRO A 94 -11.34 -3.74 13.82
C PRO A 94 -9.86 -3.84 14.18
N ALA A 95 -9.55 -4.27 15.41
CA ALA A 95 -8.17 -4.33 15.90
C ALA A 95 -7.23 -5.19 15.01
N GLY A 96 -7.77 -6.19 14.31
CA GLY A 96 -7.02 -7.01 13.36
C GLY A 96 -6.47 -6.25 12.16
N LEU A 97 -7.14 -5.18 11.72
CA LEU A 97 -6.70 -4.32 10.61
C LEU A 97 -5.54 -3.40 11.00
N LEU A 98 -5.35 -3.18 12.32
CA LEU A 98 -4.28 -2.36 12.87
C LEU A 98 -2.99 -3.16 13.11
N VAL A 99 -2.97 -4.44 12.74
CA VAL A 99 -1.75 -5.27 12.82
C VAL A 99 -0.97 -5.14 11.52
N PRO A 100 0.24 -4.54 11.53
CA PRO A 100 1.05 -4.40 10.34
C PRO A 100 1.64 -5.74 9.88
N LYS A 101 1.95 -5.82 8.58
CA LYS A 101 2.84 -6.85 8.04
C LYS A 101 4.28 -6.45 8.34
N ALA A 102 5.05 -7.32 8.98
CA ALA A 102 6.48 -7.10 9.16
C ALA A 102 7.22 -7.32 7.83
N VAL A 103 7.87 -6.29 7.32
CA VAL A 103 8.73 -6.35 6.13
C VAL A 103 10.19 -6.38 6.59
N PRO A 104 10.92 -7.49 6.38
CA PRO A 104 12.31 -7.59 6.84
C PRO A 104 13.19 -6.52 6.22
N CYS A 105 14.00 -5.88 7.06
CA CYS A 105 14.96 -4.89 6.61
C CYS A 105 16.31 -5.56 6.31
N ARG A 106 16.73 -5.48 5.05
CA ARG A 106 18.02 -6.03 4.60
C ARG A 106 18.91 -4.90 4.15
N ARG A 107 20.08 -4.77 4.78
CA ARG A 107 21.05 -3.70 4.47
C ARG A 107 20.45 -2.28 4.59
N GLY A 108 19.56 -2.07 5.55
CA GLY A 108 18.90 -0.77 5.80
C GLY A 108 17.72 -0.46 4.87
N GLU A 109 17.22 -1.46 4.14
CA GLU A 109 16.12 -1.31 3.19
C GLU A 109 15.00 -2.32 3.49
N ALA A 110 13.76 -1.83 3.56
CA ALA A 110 12.57 -2.67 3.52
C ALA A 110 12.20 -2.92 2.06
N GLN A 111 12.13 -4.19 1.64
CA GLN A 111 11.86 -4.57 0.25
C GLN A 111 10.55 -5.36 0.16
N PHE A 112 9.68 -4.94 -0.75
CA PHE A 112 8.37 -5.55 -0.97
C PHE A 112 7.94 -5.36 -2.42
N SER A 113 6.79 -5.91 -2.76
CA SER A 113 6.21 -5.87 -4.10
C SER A 113 4.79 -5.33 -4.00
N LEU A 114 4.42 -4.42 -4.90
CA LEU A 114 3.07 -3.86 -5.00
C LEU A 114 2.46 -4.19 -6.36
N ALA A 115 1.27 -4.78 -6.34
CA ALA A 115 0.46 -5.01 -7.53
C ALA A 115 -0.12 -3.69 -8.08
N GLY A 116 -0.62 -3.69 -9.32
CA GLY A 116 -1.32 -2.54 -9.89
C GLY A 116 -2.55 -2.16 -9.06
N LEU A 117 -2.87 -0.88 -9.02
CA LEU A 117 -3.96 -0.29 -8.23
C LEU A 117 -3.90 -0.60 -6.72
N THR A 118 -2.69 -0.73 -6.16
CA THR A 118 -2.47 -0.93 -4.71
C THR A 118 -1.61 0.18 -4.11
N ALA A 119 -1.62 0.27 -2.78
CA ALA A 119 -0.74 1.16 -2.03
C ALA A 119 -0.16 0.48 -0.80
N ALA A 120 0.92 1.04 -0.24
CA ALA A 120 1.44 0.66 1.06
C ALA A 120 1.84 1.87 1.88
N PHE A 121 1.55 1.84 3.18
CA PHE A 121 2.21 2.68 4.18
C PHE A 121 3.28 1.85 4.88
N VAL A 122 4.53 2.32 4.82
CA VAL A 122 5.69 1.70 5.46
C VAL A 122 6.17 2.61 6.58
N VAL A 123 6.20 2.11 7.81
CA VAL A 123 6.69 2.80 8.99
C VAL A 123 8.10 2.29 9.32
N LEU A 124 9.07 3.20 9.37
CA LEU A 124 10.50 2.95 9.60
C LEU A 124 10.95 3.47 10.97
#